data_AF-A0AAN6U130-F1
#
_entry.id   AF-A0AAN6U130-F1
#
_cell.length_a   1.000
_cell.length_b   1.000
_cell.length_c   1.000
_cell.angle_alpha   90.00
_cell.angle_beta   90.00
_cell.angle_gamma   90.00
#
_symmetry.space_group_name_H-M   'P 1'
#
loop_
_entity.id
_entity.type
_entity.pdbx_description
1 polymer ?
#
loop_
_entity_poly.entity_id
_entity_poly.type
_entity_poly.pdbx_seq_one_letter_code
_entity_poly.pdbx_strand_id
1 'polypeptide(L)'
;MVKLSAISLAVVCALSPLAEAAACKNGLYYCGYNLLKKGKYQNEMIAENKRLGAPTDKYSLWYSLYYCGAGGDGWIRYITTCDQCVDGGSGKNDYCRLA
;
A
#
# COMPACT_ATOMS: atom_id res chain seq x y z
N MET A 1 -14.58 61.00 -15.23
CA MET A 1 -15.16 59.74 -14.69
C MET A 1 -14.58 58.59 -15.50
N VAL A 2 -13.62 57.84 -14.96
CA VAL A 2 -12.95 56.73 -15.68
C VAL A 2 -13.48 55.42 -15.11
N LYS A 3 -14.11 54.62 -15.97
CA LYS A 3 -14.71 53.31 -15.64
C LYS A 3 -13.60 52.32 -15.26
N LEU A 4 -13.67 51.79 -14.04
CA LEU A 4 -12.86 50.66 -13.60
C LEU A 4 -13.38 49.39 -14.27
N SER A 5 -12.74 49.00 -15.37
CA SER A 5 -12.95 47.70 -16.00
C SER A 5 -12.39 46.61 -15.09
N ALA A 6 -13.27 45.88 -14.40
CA ALA A 6 -12.92 44.70 -13.62
C ALA A 6 -12.56 43.56 -14.57
N ILE A 7 -11.27 43.23 -14.68
CA ILE A 7 -10.79 42.02 -15.35
C ILE A 7 -10.90 40.88 -14.33
N SER A 8 -11.93 40.04 -14.46
CA SER A 8 -12.10 38.84 -13.64
C SER A 8 -11.06 37.79 -14.06
N LEU A 9 -10.10 37.51 -13.17
CA LEU A 9 -9.11 36.46 -13.33
C LEU A 9 -9.75 35.12 -12.94
N ALA A 10 -10.21 34.34 -13.93
CA ALA A 10 -10.71 32.99 -13.71
C ALA A 10 -9.54 32.01 -13.53
N VAL A 11 -9.18 31.72 -12.27
CA VAL A 11 -8.23 30.66 -11.94
C VAL A 11 -9.01 29.33 -11.93
N VAL A 12 -8.91 28.57 -13.02
CA VAL A 12 -9.40 27.19 -13.05
C VAL A 12 -8.30 26.29 -12.47
N CYS A 13 -8.38 26.01 -11.17
CA CYS A 13 -7.57 24.96 -10.56
C CYS A 13 -8.04 23.61 -11.12
N ALA A 14 -7.31 23.07 -12.09
CA ALA A 14 -7.46 21.70 -12.55
C ALA A 14 -7.05 20.77 -11.40
N LEU A 15 -8.02 20.31 -10.60
CA LEU A 15 -7.85 19.17 -9.72
C LEU A 15 -7.79 17.92 -10.61
N SER A 16 -6.60 17.56 -11.07
CA SER A 16 -6.38 16.23 -11.63
C SER A 16 -6.66 15.21 -10.52
N PRO A 17 -7.51 14.19 -10.76
CA PRO A 17 -7.68 13.12 -9.79
C PRO A 17 -6.33 12.41 -9.66
N LEU A 18 -5.68 12.58 -8.51
CA LEU A 18 -4.57 11.75 -8.11
C LEU A 18 -5.13 10.33 -8.05
N ALA A 19 -4.68 9.46 -8.95
CA ALA A 19 -4.94 8.04 -8.83
C ALA A 19 -4.18 7.52 -7.59
N GLU A 20 -4.80 7.67 -6.42
CA GLU A 20 -4.32 7.06 -5.20
C GLU A 20 -4.43 5.54 -5.37
N ALA A 21 -3.29 4.85 -5.32
CA ALA A 21 -3.28 3.40 -5.24
C ALA A 21 -4.08 2.98 -3.99
N ALA A 22 -4.93 1.96 -4.12
CA ALA A 22 -5.78 1.56 -3.01
C ALA A 22 -4.94 1.05 -1.84
N ALA A 23 -4.94 1.80 -0.73
CA ALA A 23 -4.28 1.39 0.51
C ALA A 23 -4.87 0.08 1.03
N CYS A 24 -4.04 -0.75 1.66
CA CYS A 24 -4.47 -1.92 2.42
C CYS A 24 -5.42 -1.50 3.55
N LYS A 25 -6.29 -2.41 4.00
CA LYS A 25 -7.19 -2.11 5.10
C LYS A 25 -6.45 -2.31 6.42
N ASN A 26 -6.37 -1.25 7.22
CA ASN A 26 -5.74 -1.31 8.55
C ASN A 26 -6.34 -2.42 9.41
N GLY A 27 -5.47 -3.06 10.20
CA GLY A 27 -5.84 -4.17 11.07
C GLY A 27 -5.90 -5.53 10.38
N LEU A 28 -5.70 -5.59 9.05
CA LEU A 28 -5.62 -6.85 8.32
C LEU A 28 -4.19 -7.28 8.02
N TYR A 29 -4.01 -8.59 7.96
CA TYR A 29 -2.81 -9.21 7.41
C TYR A 29 -2.99 -9.50 5.92
N TYR A 30 -1.94 -9.29 5.14
CA TYR A 30 -1.91 -9.50 3.71
C TYR A 30 -0.70 -10.33 3.30
N CYS A 31 -0.91 -11.31 2.43
CA CYS A 31 0.15 -11.87 1.63
C CYS A 31 0.72 -10.78 0.72
N GLY A 32 2.03 -10.78 0.54
CA GLY A 32 2.70 -9.79 -0.30
C GLY A 32 2.15 -9.74 -1.73
N TYR A 33 1.80 -10.89 -2.32
CA TYR A 33 1.16 -10.91 -3.64
C TYR A 33 -0.20 -10.18 -3.68
N ASN A 34 -0.94 -10.14 -2.57
CA ASN A 34 -2.21 -9.42 -2.50
C ASN A 34 -1.99 -7.91 -2.34
N LEU A 35 -0.98 -7.50 -1.57
CA LEU A 35 -0.55 -6.09 -1.53
C LEU A 35 -0.12 -5.61 -2.91
N LEU A 36 0.71 -6.39 -3.62
CA LEU A 36 1.19 -6.04 -4.96
C LEU A 36 0.08 -5.95 -6.00
N LYS A 37 -1.02 -6.70 -5.85
CA LYS A 37 -2.23 -6.56 -6.68
C LYS A 37 -3.05 -5.32 -6.32
N LYS A 38 -3.03 -4.92 -5.04
CA LYS A 38 -3.88 -3.84 -4.52
C LYS A 38 -3.31 -2.44 -4.81
N GLY A 39 -1.99 -2.29 -4.76
CA GLY A 39 -1.35 -0.99 -4.89
C GLY A 39 0.17 -1.07 -5.10
N LYS A 40 0.83 0.09 -5.04
CA LYS A 40 2.27 0.25 -5.28
C LYS A 40 3.10 -0.10 -4.04
N TYR A 41 2.94 -1.30 -3.49
CA TYR A 41 3.57 -1.73 -2.24
C TYR A 41 5.02 -2.20 -2.35
N GLN A 42 5.51 -2.49 -3.57
CA GLN A 42 6.81 -3.15 -3.74
C GLN A 42 7.98 -2.42 -3.04
N ASN A 43 8.07 -1.10 -3.16
CA ASN A 43 9.16 -0.33 -2.56
C ASN A 43 9.06 -0.32 -1.02
N GLU A 44 7.85 -0.23 -0.49
CA GLU A 44 7.59 -0.26 0.94
C GLU A 44 7.92 -1.64 1.54
N MET A 45 7.54 -2.71 0.85
CA MET A 45 7.90 -4.08 1.24
C MET A 45 9.42 -4.29 1.25
N ILE A 46 10.14 -3.78 0.24
CA ILE A 46 11.61 -3.83 0.21
C ILE A 46 12.21 -3.07 1.40
N ALA A 47 11.68 -1.88 1.70
CA ALA A 47 12.14 -1.05 2.82
C ALA A 47 11.91 -1.76 4.16
N GLU A 48 10.72 -2.30 4.38
CA GLU A 48 10.37 -3.00 5.62
C GLU A 48 11.13 -4.30 5.80
N ASN A 49 11.28 -5.11 4.75
CA ASN A 49 12.08 -6.32 4.80
C ASN A 49 13.54 -5.98 5.14
N LYS A 50 14.14 -4.99 4.47
CA LYS A 50 15.51 -4.52 4.81
C LYS A 50 15.63 -4.04 6.25
N ARG A 51 14.64 -3.27 6.72
CA ARG A 51 14.60 -2.73 8.10
C ARG A 51 14.64 -3.84 9.15
N LEU A 52 14.07 -5.01 8.84
CA LEU A 52 14.03 -6.17 9.74
C LEU A 52 15.03 -7.27 9.35
N GLY A 53 15.95 -7.02 8.41
CA GLY A 53 16.95 -8.00 7.97
C GLY A 53 16.38 -9.19 7.19
N ALA A 54 15.16 -9.08 6.67
CA ALA A 54 14.52 -10.10 5.84
C ALA A 54 14.97 -9.99 4.36
N PRO A 55 14.96 -11.10 3.60
CA PRO A 55 15.32 -11.06 2.18
C PRO A 55 14.33 -10.23 1.35
N THR A 56 14.81 -9.66 0.25
CA THR A 56 14.00 -8.81 -0.65
C THR A 56 13.93 -9.36 -2.08
N ASP A 57 14.22 -10.64 -2.26
CA ASP A 57 14.01 -11.31 -3.53
C ASP A 57 12.51 -11.47 -3.83
N LYS A 58 12.18 -11.80 -5.08
CA LYS A 58 10.79 -11.91 -5.53
C LYS A 58 9.95 -12.88 -4.69
N TYR A 59 10.51 -14.03 -4.31
CA TYR A 59 9.78 -15.01 -3.52
C TYR A 59 9.47 -14.47 -2.13
N SER A 60 10.49 -13.93 -1.46
CA SER A 60 10.32 -13.34 -0.13
C SER A 60 9.30 -12.20 -0.13
N LEU A 61 9.32 -11.33 -1.13
CA LEU A 61 8.30 -10.28 -1.23
C LEU A 61 6.89 -10.87 -1.47
N TRP A 62 6.73 -11.82 -2.38
CA TRP A 62 5.42 -12.36 -2.74
C TRP A 62 4.76 -13.19 -1.64
N TYR A 63 5.54 -14.02 -0.95
CA TYR A 63 5.03 -15.02 -0.01
C TYR A 63 5.24 -14.64 1.45
N SER A 64 5.69 -13.41 1.73
CA SER A 64 5.66 -12.88 3.10
C SER A 64 4.28 -12.40 3.51
N LEU A 65 4.01 -12.53 4.81
CA LEU A 65 2.87 -11.96 5.48
C LEU A 65 3.24 -10.59 6.04
N TYR A 66 2.36 -9.61 5.79
CA TYR A 66 2.51 -8.23 6.22
C TYR A 66 1.28 -7.79 7.00
N TYR A 67 1.47 -7.03 8.08
CA TYR A 67 0.38 -6.39 8.82
C TYR A 67 0.17 -4.96 8.33
N CYS A 68 -1.08 -4.58 8.03
CA CYS A 68 -1.44 -3.25 7.56
C CYS A 68 -1.86 -2.33 8.72
N GLY A 69 -1.41 -1.08 8.70
CA GLY A 69 -1.74 -0.05 9.68
C GLY A 69 -0.71 0.11 10.81
N ALA A 70 0.47 -0.49 10.69
CA ALA A 70 1.46 -0.53 11.79
C ALA A 70 2.09 0.84 12.10
N GLY A 71 2.17 1.71 11.09
CA GLY A 71 2.85 3.02 11.17
C GLY A 71 1.98 4.19 10.68
N GLY A 72 0.68 3.96 10.47
CA GLY A 72 -0.24 4.90 9.82
C GLY A 72 -1.12 4.20 8.80
N ASP A 73 -2.07 4.93 8.24
CA ASP A 73 -3.01 4.39 7.26
C ASP A 73 -2.27 3.83 6.03
N GLY A 74 -2.54 2.56 5.70
CA GLY A 74 -1.90 1.88 4.59
C GLY A 74 -0.44 1.46 4.80
N TRP A 75 0.19 1.82 5.93
CA TRP A 75 1.58 1.46 6.24
C TRP A 75 1.70 -0.02 6.62
N ILE A 76 2.58 -0.76 5.97
CA ILE A 76 2.79 -2.19 6.22
C ILE A 76 3.94 -2.47 7.18
N ARG A 77 3.87 -3.60 7.87
CA ARG A 77 4.98 -4.15 8.65
C ARG A 77 5.19 -5.61 8.26
N TYR A 78 6.43 -5.96 7.93
CA TYR A 78 6.80 -7.35 7.68
C TYR A 78 6.63 -8.19 8.96
N ILE A 79 6.02 -9.38 8.80
CA ILE A 79 5.78 -10.33 9.90
C ILE A 79 6.68 -11.55 9.73
N THR A 80 6.57 -12.26 8.60
CA THR A 80 7.36 -13.45 8.29
C THR A 80 7.25 -13.82 6.82
N THR A 81 8.24 -14.50 6.27
CA THR A 81 8.10 -15.25 5.00
C THR A 81 7.37 -16.56 5.28
N CYS A 82 6.35 -16.88 4.49
CA CYS A 82 5.63 -18.16 4.58
C CYS A 82 6.19 -19.15 3.54
N ASP A 83 6.13 -20.46 3.83
CA ASP A 83 6.30 -21.49 2.79
C ASP A 83 5.17 -21.40 1.75
N GLN A 84 3.94 -21.28 2.27
CA GLN A 84 2.75 -20.95 1.50
C GLN A 84 1.97 -19.84 2.20
N CYS A 85 1.79 -18.71 1.51
CA CYS A 85 0.91 -17.64 1.96
C CYS A 85 -0.47 -17.78 1.33
N VAL A 86 -1.53 -17.82 2.14
CA VAL A 86 -2.90 -18.10 1.72
C VAL A 86 -3.78 -16.86 1.87
N ASP A 87 -4.50 -16.55 0.79
CA ASP A 87 -5.52 -15.51 0.76
C ASP A 87 -6.71 -15.89 1.65
N GLY A 88 -7.01 -15.06 2.64
CA GLY A 88 -8.14 -15.26 3.56
C GLY A 88 -9.50 -14.91 2.95
N GLY A 89 -9.51 -14.25 1.81
CA GLY A 89 -10.67 -13.69 1.13
C GLY A 89 -10.97 -12.24 1.52
N SER A 90 -11.92 -11.65 0.80
CA SER A 90 -12.27 -10.23 0.96
C SER A 90 -12.60 -9.86 2.41
N GLY A 91 -11.90 -8.84 2.91
CA GLY A 91 -12.09 -8.30 4.26
C GLY A 91 -11.60 -9.19 5.41
N LYS A 92 -10.86 -10.26 5.10
CA LYS A 92 -10.29 -11.21 6.08
C LYS A 92 -8.77 -11.16 6.06
N ASN A 93 -8.16 -11.73 7.10
CA ASN A 93 -6.72 -11.87 7.20
C ASN A 93 -6.21 -12.95 6.27
N ASP A 94 -5.19 -12.63 5.50
CA ASP A 94 -4.31 -13.62 4.90
C ASP A 94 -3.48 -14.30 6.00
N TYR A 95 -2.94 -15.48 5.71
CA TYR A 95 -2.20 -16.25 6.71
C TYR A 95 -1.13 -17.16 6.09
N CYS A 96 -0.08 -17.43 6.86
CA CYS A 96 0.86 -18.49 6.52
C CYS A 96 0.22 -19.85 6.82
N ARG A 97 0.25 -20.75 5.84
CA ARG A 97 0.03 -22.18 6.09
C ARG A 97 1.39 -22.78 6.42
N LEU A 98 1.53 -23.29 7.63
CA LEU A 98 2.67 -24.13 8.00
C LEU A 98 2.53 -25.44 7.21
N ALA A 99 3.63 -25.87 6.59
CA ALA A 99 3.72 -27.19 5.96
C ALA A 99 3.66 -28.30 7.00
#